data_AF-A0A973G9X1-F1
#
_entry.id   AF-A0A973G9X1-F1
#
_cell.length_a   1.000
_cell.length_b   1.000
_cell.length_c   1.000
_cell.angle_alpha   90.00
_cell.angle_beta   90.00
_cell.angle_gamma   90.00
#
_symmetry.space_group_name_H-M   'P 1'
#
loop_
_entity.id
_entity.type
_entity.pdbx_description
1 polymer ?
#
loop_
_entity_poly.entity_id
_entity_poly.type
_entity_poly.pdbx_seq_one_letter_code
_entity_poly.pdbx_strand_id
1 'polypeptide(L)' 'MPRPYPPQFRRRALDLVESGRTVRDVAAALGIAESALHRWRQRDLVDRGLKPGAT' A
#
# COMPACT_ATOMS: atom_id res chain seq x y z
N MET A 1 -13.98 12.99 10.71
CA MET A 1 -12.77 12.80 9.89
C MET A 1 -12.55 11.31 9.68
N PRO A 2 -12.36 10.81 8.45
CA PRO A 2 -12.08 9.39 8.24
C PRO A 2 -10.77 9.02 8.95
N ARG A 3 -10.80 7.95 9.74
CA ARG A 3 -9.65 7.54 10.54
C ARG A 3 -8.60 6.95 9.59
N PRO A 4 -7.40 7.55 9.47
CA PRO A 4 -6.39 7.02 8.59
C PRO A 4 -5.96 5.62 9.06
N TYR A 5 -5.73 4.71 8.13
CA TYR A 5 -5.23 3.38 8.46
C TYR A 5 -3.91 3.49 9.24
N PRO A 6 -3.75 2.72 10.33
CA PRO A 6 -2.53 2.75 11.12
C PRO A 6 -1.32 2.39 10.23
N PRO A 7 -0.15 3.02 10.45
CA PRO A 7 1.02 2.83 9.60
C PRO A 7 1.50 1.36 9.58
N GLN A 8 1.36 0.66 10.71
CA GLN A 8 1.69 -0.77 10.82
C GLN A 8 0.82 -1.63 9.90
N PHE A 9 -0.47 -1.29 9.76
CA PHE A 9 -1.39 -1.99 8.88
C PHE A 9 -1.03 -1.77 7.41
N ARG A 10 -0.70 -0.53 7.05
CA ARG A 10 -0.23 -0.20 5.69
C ARG A 10 1.05 -0.94 5.34
N ARG A 11 2.00 -1.01 6.28
CA ARG A 11 3.28 -1.70 6.07
C ARG A 11 3.09 -3.20 5.89
N ARG A 12 2.26 -3.84 6.72
CA ARG A 12 1.92 -5.26 6.55
C ARG A 12 1.25 -5.55 5.20
N ALA A 13 0.39 -4.66 4.71
CA ALA A 13 -0.21 -4.79 3.40
C ALA A 13 0.83 -4.70 2.27
N LEU A 14 1.78 -3.77 2.39
CA LEU A 14 2.89 -3.62 1.43
C LEU A 14 3.83 -4.82 1.48
N ASP A 15 4.22 -5.31 2.66
CA ASP A 15 5.08 -6.50 2.83
C ASP A 15 4.47 -7.74 2.15
N LEU A 16 3.14 -7.90 2.25
CA LEU A 16 2.44 -8.99 1.56
C LEU A 16 2.52 -8.83 0.03
N VAL A 17 2.38 -7.61 -0.49
CA VAL A 17 2.55 -7.36 -1.94
C VAL A 17 4.00 -7.59 -2.36
N GLU A 18 4.98 -7.19 -1.55
CA GLU A 18 6.41 -7.42 -1.80
C GLU A 18 6.78 -8.90 -1.79
N SER A 19 6.09 -9.72 -0.98
CA SER A 19 6.24 -11.19 -0.99
C SER A 19 5.77 -11.87 -2.29
N GLY A 20 5.30 -11.10 -3.28
CA GLY A 20 4.85 -11.59 -4.58
C GLY A 20 3.34 -11.80 -4.69
N ARG A 21 2.57 -11.46 -3.65
CA ARG A 21 1.09 -11.53 -3.71
C ARG A 21 0.55 -10.39 -4.55
N THR A 22 -0.52 -10.66 -5.28
CA THR A 22 -1.18 -9.60 -6.08
C THR A 22 -1.87 -8.60 -5.17
N VAL A 23 -1.97 -7.34 -5.61
CA VAL A 23 -2.70 -6.29 -4.87
C VAL A 23 -4.14 -6.72 -4.59
N ARG A 24 -4.78 -7.40 -5.55
CA ARG A 24 -6.13 -7.93 -5.41
C ARG A 24 -6.25 -8.94 -4.27
N ASP A 25 -5.36 -9.92 -4.20
CA ASP A 25 -5.40 -10.94 -3.15
C ASP A 25 -5.15 -10.34 -1.77
N VAL A 26 -4.25 -9.36 -1.67
CA VAL A 26 -3.96 -8.67 -0.41
C VAL A 26 -5.13 -7.78 0.00
N ALA A 27 -5.74 -7.07 -0.95
CA ALA A 27 -6.93 -6.25 -0.71
C ALA A 27 -8.11 -7.10 -0.21
N ALA A 28 -8.37 -8.23 -0.88
CA ALA A 28 -9.39 -9.19 -0.48
C ALA A 28 -9.11 -9.78 0.91
N ALA A 29 -7.85 -10.19 1.18
CA ALA A 29 -7.47 -10.77 2.47
C ALA A 29 -7.56 -9.78 3.64
N LEU A 30 -7.35 -8.49 3.38
CA LEU A 30 -7.40 -7.43 4.40
C LEU A 30 -8.75 -6.71 4.47
N GLY A 31 -9.68 -7.02 3.56
CA GLY A 31 -11.00 -6.38 3.48
C GLY A 31 -10.93 -4.88 3.13
N ILE A 32 -9.94 -4.47 2.34
CA ILE A 32 -9.76 -3.07 1.93
C ILE A 32 -9.90 -2.91 0.41
N ALA A 33 -10.12 -1.68 -0.03
CA ALA A 33 -10.14 -1.38 -1.46
C ALA A 33 -8.75 -1.50 -2.08
N GLU A 34 -8.66 -2.11 -3.27
CA GLU A 34 -7.43 -2.21 -4.06
C GLU A 34 -6.81 -0.83 -4.35
N SER A 35 -7.66 0.18 -4.56
CA SER A 35 -7.23 1.57 -4.78
C SER A 35 -6.43 2.16 -3.61
N ALA A 36 -6.72 1.74 -2.37
CA ALA A 36 -5.97 2.16 -1.19
C ALA A 36 -4.55 1.58 -1.21
N LEU A 37 -4.43 0.29 -1.54
CA LEU A 37 -3.15 -0.41 -1.69
C LEU A 37 -2.31 0.18 -2.82
N HIS A 38 -2.92 0.49 -3.97
CA HIS A 38 -2.21 1.15 -5.07
C HIS A 38 -1.63 2.50 -4.65
N ARG A 39 -2.40 3.33 -3.93
CA ARG A 39 -1.92 4.62 -3.41
C ARG A 39 -0.77 4.45 -2.43
N TRP A 40 -0.85 3.48 -1.51
CA TRP A 40 0.25 3.21 -0.57
C TRP A 40 1.50 2.74 -1.28
N ARG A 41 1.38 1.86 -2.28
CA ARG A 41 2.52 1.40 -3.07
C ARG A 41 3.18 2.55 -3.83
N GLN A 42 2.39 3.47 -4.41
CA GLN A 42 2.97 4.66 -5.06
C GLN A 42 3.72 5.54 -4.05
N ARG A 43 3.14 5.77 -2.86
CA ARG A 43 3.78 6.55 -1.81
C ARG A 43 5.08 5.90 -1.33
N ASP A 44 5.06 4.59 -1.09
CA ASP A 44 6.23 3.83 -0.66
C ASP A 44 7.36 3.86 -1.69
N LEU A 45 7.05 3.78 -2.99
CA LEU A 45 8.04 3.94 -4.06
C LEU A 45 8.65 5.35 -4.10
N VAL A 46 7.87 6.38 -3.80
CA VAL A 46 8.36 7.76 -3.69
C VAL A 46 9.22 7.92 -2.44
N ASP A 47 8.77 7.41 -1.29
CA ASP A 47 9.50 7.47 -0.02
C ASP A 47 10.83 6.70 -0.09
N ARG A 48 10.89 5.62 -0.89
CA ARG A 48 12.12 4.87 -1.20
C ARG A 48 13.00 5.52 -2.26
N GLY A 49 12.58 6.62 -2.88
CA GLY A 49 13.30 7.29 -3.96
C GLY A 49 13.35 6.52 -5.29
N LEU A 50 12.54 5.46 -5.43
CA LEU A 50 12.45 4.65 -6.65
C LEU A 50 11.57 5.31 -7.72
N LYS A 51 10.72 6.26 -7.33
CA LYS A 51 10.01 7.16 -8.24
C LYS A 51 10.35 8.61 -7.88
N PRO A 52 10.63 9.49 -8.87
CA PRO A 52 10.65 10.91 -8.59
C PRO A 52 9.26 11.26 -8.06
N GLY A 53 9.20 11.78 -6.83
CA GLY A 53 7.98 12.38 -6.33
C GLY A 53 7.56 13.41 -7.35
N ALA A 54 6.38 13.25 -7.93
CA ALA A 54 5.80 14.30 -8.76
C ALA A 54 5.64 15.51 -7.85
N THR A 55 6.54 16.48 -8.03
CA THR A 55 6.44 17.83 -7.46
C THR A 55 5.10 18.44 -7.82
#